data_AF-A0A7W1HAS9-F1
#
_entry.id   AF-A0A7W1HAS9-F1
#
_cell.length_a   1.000
_cell.length_b   1.000
_cell.length_c   1.000
_cell.angle_alpha   90.00
_cell.angle_beta   90.00
_cell.angle_gamma   90.00
#
_symmetry.space_group_name_H-M   'P 1'
#
loop_
_entity.id
_entity.type
_entity.pdbx_description
1 polymer ?
#
loop_
_entity_poly.entity_id
_entity_poly.type
_entity_poly.pdbx_seq_one_letter_code
_entity_poly.pdbx_strand_id
1 'polypeptide(L)'
;MAEILPASSNLGPDDVSAAFELRNLGNAPLTWSFAGPPWVSASPASGKLPAGTSAPITMTPDRAKLTDGTHAATVTLGSNGGAAGVTLSVQVASAARIRLFPATVDFGATRSAFTISLYNDGGRPLEWSAAADAPWVRLSPLTGTVAPHSMRPLPLSVTRSALTGGEHETAVRFTSSGGAATLVVRLEVPGPPPPTGSIALEGRIQDQFTGAGVAGLQVAFAGSTAVTDGDGGFTVHAAPSSTLRTLEVSGGAIHSRRTFARSGDGVWDVIPAGFDLIAFNDIAREYEPRTIRWVQNPDLYIDTTPHNFTGGGSVPPEWIEEIEDAIAPVMAEWSDGTIQPGSVTVGSSPPAEGTPGTIVIQFDEDPERYPGAEAVGLARTFWSSGRAITSSRIWLRFSTLAGEGERRALFAHELGHTMGMGHMNRPIPSLMAPVVTVPGPTVFDHQAGEFMYRRSPGNSSPDTDDAATFVGILAPAGRVAGSYHWVCGDPALGSPETTPAIP
;
A
#
# COMPACT_ATOMS: atom_id res chain seq x y z
N MET A 1 28.77 -11.04 67.50
CA MET A 1 28.70 -10.91 66.03
C MET A 1 27.23 -10.99 65.65
N ALA A 2 26.75 -10.05 64.84
CA ALA A 2 25.39 -10.08 64.29
C ALA A 2 25.38 -10.83 62.96
N GLU A 3 24.41 -11.71 62.78
CA GLU A 3 24.18 -12.41 61.51
C GLU A 3 22.70 -12.32 61.16
N ILE A 4 22.36 -11.98 59.92
CA ILE A 4 20.99 -12.01 59.41
C ILE A 4 20.90 -12.95 58.21
N LEU A 5 19.92 -13.86 58.25
CA LEU A 5 19.72 -14.86 57.23
C LEU A 5 18.25 -14.91 56.80
N PRO A 6 17.95 -15.14 55.51
CA PRO A 6 18.90 -15.16 54.39
C PRO A 6 19.47 -13.75 54.08
N ALA A 7 20.58 -13.66 53.35
CA ALA A 7 21.17 -12.37 52.95
C ALA A 7 20.37 -11.65 51.85
N SER A 8 19.41 -12.34 51.22
CA SER A 8 18.55 -11.79 50.19
C SER A 8 17.18 -12.46 50.16
N SER A 9 16.17 -11.73 49.69
CA SER A 9 14.85 -12.29 49.38
C SER A 9 14.25 -11.64 48.12
N ASN A 10 13.51 -12.43 47.36
CA ASN A 10 12.78 -12.00 46.17
C ASN A 10 11.28 -12.13 46.45
N LEU A 11 10.55 -11.02 46.36
CA LEU A 11 9.11 -10.95 46.52
C LEU A 11 8.47 -10.76 45.14
N GLY A 12 7.77 -11.78 44.67
CA GLY A 12 6.90 -11.72 43.51
C GLY A 12 5.71 -10.78 43.72
N PRO A 13 4.85 -10.60 42.70
CA PRO A 13 3.73 -9.67 42.77
C PRO A 13 2.74 -9.94 43.90
N ASP A 14 2.59 -11.21 44.29
CA ASP A 14 1.61 -11.65 45.31
C ASP A 14 2.21 -11.76 46.73
N ASP A 15 3.54 -11.68 46.87
CA ASP A 15 4.18 -11.83 48.17
C ASP A 15 3.99 -10.58 49.04
N VAL A 16 3.48 -10.75 50.26
CA VAL A 16 3.21 -9.61 51.14
C VAL A 16 4.46 -9.14 51.88
N SER A 17 5.34 -10.06 52.27
CA SER A 17 6.54 -9.76 53.06
C SER A 17 7.60 -10.88 52.96
N ALA A 18 8.83 -10.57 53.36
CA ALA A 18 9.93 -11.52 53.50
C ALA A 18 10.28 -11.73 54.98
N ALA A 19 10.52 -12.98 55.37
CA ALA A 19 10.97 -13.33 56.72
C ALA A 19 12.49 -13.51 56.76
N PHE A 20 13.09 -12.97 57.82
CA PHE A 20 14.52 -13.06 58.12
C PHE A 20 14.72 -13.44 59.59
N GLU A 21 15.84 -14.05 59.90
CA GLU A 21 16.26 -14.38 61.26
C GLU A 21 17.52 -13.60 61.60
N LEU A 22 17.46 -12.79 62.66
CA LEU A 22 18.61 -12.09 63.24
C LEU A 22 19.16 -12.90 64.40
N ARG A 23 20.44 -13.28 64.32
CA ARG A 23 21.14 -14.08 65.34
C ARG A 23 22.23 -13.27 66.02
N ASN A 24 22.30 -13.37 67.34
CA ASN A 24 23.43 -12.86 68.12
C ASN A 24 24.39 -14.00 68.46
N LEU A 25 25.42 -14.18 67.65
CA LEU A 25 26.46 -15.20 67.85
C LEU A 25 27.55 -14.75 68.84
N GLY A 26 27.41 -13.56 69.44
CA GLY A 26 28.34 -13.04 70.44
C GLY A 26 28.04 -13.51 71.87
N ASN A 27 28.93 -13.14 72.79
CA ASN A 27 28.80 -13.40 74.23
C ASN A 27 28.21 -12.21 75.02
N ALA A 28 27.78 -11.14 74.34
CA ALA A 28 27.17 -9.95 74.95
C ALA A 28 25.85 -9.58 74.22
N PRO A 29 24.93 -8.83 74.86
CA PRO A 29 23.69 -8.39 74.22
C PRO A 29 23.92 -7.52 72.97
N LEU A 30 23.21 -7.84 71.89
CA LEU A 30 23.20 -7.11 70.62
C LEU A 30 22.15 -6.01 70.66
N THR A 31 22.52 -4.76 70.33
CA THR A 31 21.59 -3.66 70.06
C THR A 31 21.65 -3.32 68.58
N TRP A 32 20.51 -3.24 67.91
CA TRP A 32 20.44 -3.20 66.45
C TRP A 32 19.30 -2.33 65.92
N SER A 33 19.42 -1.86 64.68
CA SER A 33 18.38 -1.15 63.91
C SER A 33 18.50 -1.41 62.40
N PHE A 34 17.39 -1.32 61.68
CA PHE A 34 17.33 -1.39 60.22
C PHE A 34 17.08 -0.02 59.60
N ALA A 35 17.74 0.25 58.47
CA ALA A 35 17.49 1.41 57.62
C ALA A 35 17.38 0.97 56.15
N GLY A 36 16.36 1.45 55.43
CA GLY A 36 16.09 1.10 54.04
C GLY A 36 15.34 2.21 53.29
N PRO A 37 15.04 2.02 52.00
CA PRO A 37 14.30 3.00 51.20
C PRO A 37 12.83 3.15 51.66
N PRO A 38 12.14 4.25 51.31
CA PRO A 38 10.80 4.57 51.82
C PRO A 38 9.68 3.60 51.41
N TRP A 39 9.97 2.66 50.51
CA TRP A 39 9.08 1.60 50.06
C TRP A 39 9.32 0.27 50.78
N VAL A 40 10.23 0.15 51.76
CA VAL A 40 10.40 -1.05 52.59
C VAL A 40 10.31 -0.70 54.07
N SER A 41 9.61 -1.53 54.85
CA SER A 41 9.53 -1.45 56.31
C SER A 41 10.02 -2.75 56.95
N ALA A 42 10.72 -2.66 58.09
CA ALA A 42 11.17 -3.81 58.88
C ALA A 42 10.45 -3.85 60.23
N SER A 43 10.03 -5.03 60.68
CA SER A 43 9.33 -5.23 61.96
C SER A 43 9.91 -6.43 62.72
N PRO A 44 10.47 -6.23 63.92
CA PRO A 44 10.76 -4.93 64.54
C PRO A 44 11.86 -4.15 63.78
N ALA A 45 11.76 -2.83 63.74
CA ALA A 45 12.75 -1.97 63.05
C ALA A 45 14.06 -1.78 63.84
N SER A 46 14.02 -1.96 65.17
CA SER A 46 15.17 -1.88 66.06
C SER A 46 14.89 -2.68 67.34
N GLY A 47 15.94 -3.10 68.06
CA GLY A 47 15.76 -3.84 69.30
C GLY A 47 17.05 -4.21 70.03
N LYS A 48 16.89 -5.05 71.06
CA LYS A 48 17.98 -5.70 71.79
C LYS A 48 17.78 -7.21 71.80
N LEU A 49 18.86 -7.96 71.70
CA LEU A 49 18.86 -9.42 71.63
C LEU A 49 19.94 -10.01 72.55
N PRO A 50 19.62 -10.88 73.53
CA PRO A 50 20.61 -11.52 74.39
C PRO A 50 21.68 -12.31 73.62
N ALA A 51 22.78 -12.63 74.31
CA ALA A 51 23.84 -13.47 73.75
C ALA A 51 23.32 -14.89 73.43
N GLY A 52 23.67 -15.42 72.26
CA GLY A 52 23.32 -16.78 71.84
C GLY A 52 21.85 -16.97 71.43
N THR A 53 21.05 -15.91 71.28
CA THR A 53 19.64 -16.01 70.89
C THR A 53 19.36 -15.44 69.49
N SER A 54 18.15 -15.71 68.98
CA SER A 54 17.65 -15.24 67.68
C SER A 54 16.35 -14.46 67.81
N ALA A 55 16.07 -13.57 66.85
CA ALA A 55 14.80 -12.88 66.69
C ALA A 55 14.30 -12.93 65.23
N PRO A 56 12.99 -13.15 65.01
CA PRO A 56 12.41 -13.04 63.68
C PRO A 56 12.25 -11.57 63.28
N ILE A 57 12.59 -11.25 62.03
CA ILE A 57 12.43 -9.94 61.40
C ILE A 57 11.59 -10.12 60.15
N THR A 58 10.52 -9.34 60.01
CA THR A 58 9.70 -9.31 58.80
C THR A 58 9.95 -8.01 58.04
N MET A 59 10.28 -8.11 56.75
CA MET A 59 10.38 -6.96 55.86
C MET A 59 9.18 -6.91 54.91
N THR A 60 8.47 -5.79 54.89
CA THR A 60 7.24 -5.60 54.11
C THR A 60 7.42 -4.42 53.15
N PRO A 61 7.31 -4.65 51.82
CA PRO A 61 7.34 -3.57 50.85
C PRO A 61 5.99 -2.86 50.69
N ASP A 62 6.05 -1.57 50.37
CA ASP A 62 4.93 -0.71 50.00
C ASP A 62 4.93 -0.49 48.49
N ARG A 63 4.23 -1.38 47.77
CA ARG A 63 4.17 -1.38 46.31
C ARG A 63 3.41 -0.18 45.71
N ALA A 64 2.62 0.55 46.51
CA ALA A 64 1.91 1.73 46.02
C ALA A 64 2.87 2.90 45.71
N LYS A 65 4.09 2.86 46.25
CA LYS A 65 5.16 3.84 45.99
C LYS A 65 6.05 3.48 44.80
N LEU A 66 5.76 2.38 44.10
CA LEU A 66 6.59 1.83 43.04
C LEU A 66 5.80 1.79 41.73
N THR A 67 6.48 2.06 40.61
CA THR A 67 5.92 1.83 39.27
C THR A 67 5.96 0.34 38.90
N ASP A 68 5.23 -0.05 37.86
CA ASP A 68 5.33 -1.40 37.28
C ASP A 68 6.79 -1.79 37.01
N GLY A 69 7.16 -3.05 37.28
CA GLY A 69 8.51 -3.57 37.08
C GLY A 69 9.16 -4.17 38.33
N THR A 70 10.47 -4.44 38.25
CA THR A 70 11.27 -5.01 39.35
C THR A 70 12.09 -3.91 40.02
N HIS A 71 11.99 -3.82 41.35
CA HIS A 71 12.70 -2.85 42.17
C HIS A 71 13.54 -3.58 43.21
N ALA A 72 14.84 -3.29 43.27
CA ALA A 72 15.74 -3.90 44.24
C ALA A 72 16.35 -2.83 45.16
N ALA A 73 16.47 -3.15 46.45
CA ALA A 73 17.19 -2.31 47.40
C ALA A 73 17.87 -3.13 48.49
N THR A 74 18.86 -2.51 49.12
CA THR A 74 19.53 -3.07 50.30
C THR A 74 18.96 -2.42 51.56
N VAL A 75 18.43 -3.24 52.47
CA VAL A 75 18.08 -2.84 53.84
C VAL A 75 19.30 -3.11 54.72
N THR A 76 19.81 -2.07 55.37
CA THR A 76 21.04 -2.14 56.15
C THR A 76 20.72 -2.41 57.62
N LEU A 77 21.31 -3.46 58.18
CA LEU A 77 21.37 -3.75 59.61
C LEU A 77 22.57 -3.02 60.22
N GLY A 78 22.31 -2.05 61.09
CA GLY A 78 23.33 -1.46 61.96
C GLY A 78 23.27 -2.09 63.35
N SER A 79 24.40 -2.49 63.93
CA SER A 79 24.43 -3.03 65.30
C SER A 79 25.77 -2.81 66.00
N ASN A 80 25.80 -2.94 67.33
CA ASN A 80 27.05 -2.95 68.10
C ASN A 80 27.89 -4.24 67.91
N GLY A 81 27.41 -5.21 67.11
CA GLY A 81 28.07 -6.46 66.79
C GLY A 81 28.49 -6.60 65.31
N GLY A 82 28.45 -5.50 64.54
CA GLY A 82 28.76 -5.44 63.11
C GLY A 82 27.60 -4.85 62.28
N ALA A 83 27.86 -4.56 61.00
CA ALA A 83 26.83 -4.15 60.04
C ALA A 83 26.66 -5.24 58.97
N ALA A 84 25.43 -5.41 58.49
CA ALA A 84 25.11 -6.33 57.39
C ALA A 84 24.08 -5.69 56.44
N GLY A 85 24.10 -6.10 55.18
CA GLY A 85 23.10 -5.68 54.18
C GLY A 85 22.23 -6.86 53.79
N VAL A 86 20.92 -6.62 53.70
CA VAL A 86 19.95 -7.58 53.18
C VAL A 86 19.38 -7.04 51.88
N THR A 87 19.51 -7.79 50.79
CA THR A 87 18.94 -7.38 49.49
C THR A 87 17.50 -7.85 49.37
N LEU A 88 16.58 -6.91 49.15
CA LEU A 88 15.18 -7.19 48.86
C LEU A 88 14.86 -6.79 47.41
N SER A 89 14.44 -7.75 46.60
CA SER A 89 13.89 -7.53 45.25
C SER A 89 12.38 -7.65 45.30
N VAL A 90 11.65 -6.70 44.72
CA VAL A 90 10.18 -6.62 44.75
C VAL A 90 9.66 -6.39 43.35
N GLN A 91 8.69 -7.21 42.94
CA GLN A 91 8.01 -7.07 41.66
C GLN A 91 6.66 -6.36 41.81
N VAL A 92 6.37 -5.44 40.90
CA VAL A 92 5.08 -4.76 40.74
C VAL A 92 4.49 -5.14 39.38
N ALA A 93 3.37 -5.85 39.40
CA ALA A 93 2.68 -6.33 38.21
C ALA A 93 1.87 -5.23 37.52
N SER A 94 2.07 -5.05 36.21
CA SER A 94 1.26 -4.12 35.41
C SER A 94 -0.20 -4.55 35.30
N ALA A 95 -1.10 -3.61 35.01
CA ALA A 95 -2.49 -3.92 34.74
C ALA A 95 -2.65 -4.95 33.60
N ALA A 96 -3.71 -5.76 33.66
CA ALA A 96 -4.09 -6.70 32.61
C ALA A 96 -4.38 -5.95 31.29
N ARG A 97 -4.05 -6.54 30.14
CA ARG A 97 -4.26 -5.94 28.82
C ARG A 97 -4.69 -7.00 27.82
N ILE A 98 -5.91 -6.86 27.29
CA ILE A 98 -6.46 -7.80 26.31
C ILE A 98 -5.98 -7.48 24.89
N ARG A 99 -5.60 -8.51 24.14
CA ARG A 99 -5.36 -8.42 22.69
C ARG A 99 -5.78 -9.71 22.01
N LEU A 100 -6.37 -9.59 20.82
CA LEU A 100 -6.76 -10.73 19.99
C LEU A 100 -5.81 -10.86 18.81
N PHE A 101 -5.49 -12.10 18.43
CA PHE A 101 -4.77 -12.37 17.18
C PHE A 101 -5.29 -13.64 16.50
N PRO A 102 -5.68 -13.57 15.21
CA PRO A 102 -5.93 -12.33 14.46
C PRO A 102 -7.16 -11.57 15.00
N ALA A 103 -7.28 -10.27 14.68
CA ALA A 103 -8.47 -9.44 15.02
C ALA A 103 -9.62 -9.59 14.01
N THR A 104 -9.34 -10.19 12.84
CA THR A 104 -10.32 -10.55 11.82
C THR A 104 -10.06 -11.98 11.38
N VAL A 105 -11.11 -12.80 11.30
CA VAL A 105 -11.06 -14.16 10.74
C VAL A 105 -11.98 -14.22 9.54
N ASP A 106 -11.43 -14.68 8.41
CA ASP A 106 -12.19 -14.98 7.20
C ASP A 106 -12.17 -16.49 6.93
N PHE A 107 -13.37 -17.08 6.98
CA PHE A 107 -13.58 -18.50 6.72
C PHE A 107 -13.72 -18.83 5.22
N GLY A 108 -13.86 -17.82 4.35
CA GLY A 108 -14.13 -17.97 2.92
C GLY A 108 -15.34 -18.87 2.65
N ALA A 109 -15.34 -19.54 1.49
CA ALA A 109 -16.42 -20.44 1.09
C ALA A 109 -16.42 -21.80 1.82
N THR A 110 -15.27 -22.25 2.36
CA THR A 110 -15.08 -23.67 2.72
C THR A 110 -14.71 -23.95 4.18
N ARG A 111 -13.97 -23.05 4.86
CA ARG A 111 -13.48 -23.35 6.22
C ARG A 111 -14.63 -23.25 7.22
N SER A 112 -14.66 -24.11 8.24
CA SER A 112 -15.71 -24.08 9.28
C SER A 112 -15.16 -23.94 10.70
N ALA A 113 -13.85 -24.07 10.87
CA ALA A 113 -13.17 -23.92 12.14
C ALA A 113 -11.89 -23.08 11.99
N PHE A 114 -11.60 -22.29 13.02
CA PHE A 114 -10.40 -21.47 13.18
C PHE A 114 -10.03 -21.45 14.66
N THR A 115 -8.78 -21.15 14.99
CA THR A 115 -8.39 -20.91 16.39
C THR A 115 -7.79 -19.53 16.47
N ILE A 116 -8.42 -18.65 17.24
CA ILE A 116 -7.85 -17.35 17.58
C ILE A 116 -7.10 -17.44 18.90
N SER A 117 -6.18 -16.51 19.14
CA SER A 117 -5.45 -16.42 20.39
C SER A 117 -5.87 -15.16 21.14
N LEU A 118 -6.30 -15.32 22.38
CA LEU A 118 -6.55 -14.23 23.33
C LEU A 118 -5.32 -14.07 24.21
N TYR A 119 -4.67 -12.92 24.12
CA TYR A 119 -3.47 -12.57 24.88
C TYR A 119 -3.83 -11.71 26.09
N ASN A 120 -3.11 -11.96 27.17
CA ASN A 120 -2.96 -11.01 28.26
C ASN A 120 -1.52 -10.48 28.25
N ASP A 121 -1.34 -9.29 27.68
CA ASP A 121 -0.02 -8.64 27.61
C ASP A 121 0.34 -7.94 28.94
N GLY A 122 -0.55 -7.99 29.93
CA GLY A 122 -0.37 -7.40 31.25
C GLY A 122 0.27 -8.33 32.29
N GLY A 123 0.66 -7.74 33.42
CA GLY A 123 1.29 -8.42 34.56
C GLY A 123 0.30 -8.99 35.59
N ARG A 124 -1.00 -8.69 35.47
CA ARG A 124 -2.07 -9.23 36.33
C ARG A 124 -2.97 -10.18 35.55
N PRO A 125 -3.63 -11.16 36.21
CA PRO A 125 -4.59 -12.03 35.56
C PRO A 125 -5.69 -11.26 34.82
N LEU A 126 -6.02 -11.70 33.61
CA LEU A 126 -7.07 -11.14 32.77
C LEU A 126 -8.33 -12.00 32.88
N GLU A 127 -9.37 -11.50 33.54
CA GLU A 127 -10.70 -12.10 33.55
C GLU A 127 -11.48 -11.56 32.35
N TRP A 128 -12.09 -12.43 31.55
CA TRP A 128 -12.78 -12.05 30.32
C TRP A 128 -14.08 -12.82 30.10
N SER A 129 -14.97 -12.19 29.33
CA SER A 129 -16.19 -12.78 28.77
C SER A 129 -16.35 -12.37 27.31
N ALA A 130 -17.07 -13.18 26.53
CA ALA A 130 -17.30 -12.99 25.11
C ALA A 130 -18.76 -13.26 24.73
N ALA A 131 -19.26 -12.52 23.75
CA ALA A 131 -20.58 -12.71 23.16
C ALA A 131 -20.51 -12.57 21.64
N ALA A 132 -21.06 -13.55 20.91
CA ALA A 132 -21.17 -13.49 19.46
C ALA A 132 -22.49 -12.81 19.07
N ASP A 133 -22.42 -11.86 18.14
CA ASP A 133 -23.61 -11.10 17.70
C ASP A 133 -24.51 -11.90 16.75
N ALA A 134 -24.00 -12.98 16.14
CA ALA A 134 -24.76 -13.81 15.21
C ALA A 134 -24.83 -15.30 15.60
N PRO A 135 -25.98 -15.96 15.37
CA PRO A 135 -26.20 -17.35 15.76
C PRO A 135 -25.44 -18.37 14.91
N TRP A 136 -24.85 -17.95 13.80
CA TRP A 136 -24.02 -18.80 12.93
C TRP A 136 -22.55 -18.85 13.36
N VAL A 137 -22.14 -18.08 14.38
CA VAL A 137 -20.81 -18.13 14.99
C VAL A 137 -20.85 -18.87 16.33
N ARG A 138 -19.82 -19.66 16.61
CA ARG A 138 -19.61 -20.34 17.90
C ARG A 138 -18.16 -20.14 18.35
N LEU A 139 -17.98 -19.54 19.51
CA LEU A 139 -16.71 -19.43 20.22
C LEU A 139 -16.80 -20.27 21.49
N SER A 140 -15.73 -21.00 21.84
CA SER A 140 -15.66 -21.71 23.11
C SER A 140 -14.25 -21.66 23.70
N PRO A 141 -14.08 -21.43 25.01
CA PRO A 141 -15.12 -21.01 25.97
C PRO A 141 -15.57 -19.55 25.74
N LEU A 142 -16.68 -19.15 26.38
CA LEU A 142 -17.19 -17.77 26.36
C LEU A 142 -16.72 -16.93 27.56
N THR A 143 -16.13 -17.55 28.57
CA THR A 143 -15.57 -16.87 29.73
C THR A 143 -14.29 -17.57 30.18
N GLY A 144 -13.47 -16.86 30.94
CA GLY A 144 -12.38 -17.46 31.70
C GLY A 144 -11.31 -16.46 32.08
N THR A 145 -10.16 -17.02 32.47
CA THR A 145 -9.00 -16.25 32.92
C THR A 145 -7.80 -16.54 32.02
N VAL A 146 -6.92 -15.56 31.84
CA VAL A 146 -5.59 -15.73 31.23
C VAL A 146 -4.53 -15.19 32.17
N ALA A 147 -3.54 -16.02 32.48
CA ALA A 147 -2.42 -15.64 33.34
C ALA A 147 -1.63 -14.45 32.76
N PRO A 148 -0.87 -13.72 33.58
CA PRO A 148 0.04 -12.67 33.11
C PRO A 148 0.94 -13.15 31.96
N HIS A 149 1.19 -12.27 30.99
CA HIS A 149 2.09 -12.51 29.85
C HIS A 149 1.84 -13.83 29.10
N SER A 150 0.60 -14.29 29.12
CA SER A 150 0.20 -15.58 28.57
C SER A 150 -0.89 -15.41 27.52
N MET A 151 -1.18 -16.49 26.80
CA MET A 151 -2.24 -16.52 25.82
C MET A 151 -3.11 -17.76 26.01
N ARG A 152 -4.37 -17.66 25.58
CA ARG A 152 -5.31 -18.77 25.54
C ARG A 152 -5.86 -18.99 24.13
N PRO A 153 -5.71 -20.19 23.55
CA PRO A 153 -6.31 -20.48 22.25
C PRO A 153 -7.82 -20.65 22.44
N LEU A 154 -8.61 -20.02 21.58
CA LEU A 154 -10.06 -20.11 21.57
C LEU A 154 -10.51 -20.67 20.21
N PRO A 155 -11.01 -21.91 20.19
CA PRO A 155 -11.73 -22.46 19.06
C PRO A 155 -12.91 -21.57 18.64
N LEU A 156 -12.91 -21.20 17.38
CA LEU A 156 -13.96 -20.46 16.69
C LEU A 156 -14.50 -21.33 15.56
N SER A 157 -15.81 -21.41 15.40
CA SER A 157 -16.45 -22.16 14.33
C SER A 157 -17.66 -21.43 13.77
N VAL A 158 -17.99 -21.74 12.52
CA VAL A 158 -19.12 -21.15 11.80
C VAL A 158 -20.00 -22.22 11.16
N THR A 159 -21.30 -21.94 11.08
CA THR A 159 -22.29 -22.81 10.45
C THR A 159 -23.01 -22.08 9.32
N ARG A 160 -22.96 -22.63 8.10
CA ARG A 160 -23.53 -22.01 6.89
C ARG A 160 -24.97 -22.44 6.58
N SER A 161 -25.46 -23.51 7.19
CA SER A 161 -26.69 -24.21 6.77
C SER A 161 -27.98 -23.37 6.86
N ALA A 162 -27.98 -22.27 7.61
CA ALA A 162 -29.13 -21.38 7.78
C ALA A 162 -28.94 -20.00 7.11
N LEU A 163 -27.86 -19.83 6.35
CA LEU A 163 -27.51 -18.58 5.69
C LEU A 163 -27.86 -18.64 4.21
N THR A 164 -28.32 -17.52 3.65
CA THR A 164 -28.52 -17.36 2.21
C THR A 164 -27.17 -17.23 1.49
N GLY A 165 -27.12 -17.55 0.20
CA GLY A 165 -25.90 -17.39 -0.61
C GLY A 165 -25.36 -15.96 -0.57
N GLY A 166 -24.02 -15.80 -0.57
CA GLY A 166 -23.33 -14.51 -0.52
C GLY A 166 -22.39 -14.34 0.67
N GLU A 167 -21.89 -13.12 0.85
CA GLU A 167 -20.99 -12.70 1.92
C GLU A 167 -21.74 -12.38 3.22
N HIS A 168 -21.20 -12.83 4.36
CA HIS A 168 -21.75 -12.57 5.68
C HIS A 168 -20.64 -12.08 6.63
N GLU A 169 -20.92 -10.99 7.35
CA GLU A 169 -20.01 -10.42 8.36
C GLU A 169 -20.73 -10.28 9.71
N THR A 170 -20.03 -10.56 10.79
CA THR A 170 -20.49 -10.29 12.17
C THR A 170 -19.31 -10.05 13.11
N ALA A 171 -19.61 -9.76 14.37
CA ALA A 171 -18.61 -9.52 15.41
C ALA A 171 -18.79 -10.48 16.60
N VAL A 172 -17.68 -10.80 17.25
CA VAL A 172 -17.64 -11.34 18.61
C VAL A 172 -17.00 -10.30 19.53
N ARG A 173 -17.76 -9.85 20.53
CA ARG A 173 -17.35 -8.80 21.47
C ARG A 173 -16.77 -9.43 22.73
N PHE A 174 -15.60 -8.96 23.15
CA PHE A 174 -14.92 -9.37 24.38
C PHE A 174 -14.93 -8.22 25.40
N THR A 175 -15.32 -8.53 26.63
CA THR A 175 -15.25 -7.63 27.79
C THR A 175 -14.28 -8.24 28.81
N SER A 176 -13.37 -7.44 29.38
CA SER A 176 -12.38 -7.96 30.32
C SER A 176 -11.93 -6.95 31.36
N SER A 177 -11.22 -7.41 32.40
CA SER A 177 -10.55 -6.56 33.37
C SER A 177 -9.43 -5.68 32.77
N GLY A 178 -8.99 -6.00 31.55
CA GLY A 178 -7.94 -5.28 30.81
C GLY A 178 -8.45 -4.46 29.63
N GLY A 179 -9.76 -4.19 29.54
CA GLY A 179 -10.39 -3.43 28.45
C GLY A 179 -11.37 -4.26 27.61
N ALA A 180 -11.75 -3.74 26.45
CA ALA A 180 -12.63 -4.41 25.48
C ALA A 180 -11.90 -4.69 24.17
N ALA A 181 -12.30 -5.76 23.48
CA ALA A 181 -11.78 -6.12 22.16
C ALA A 181 -12.89 -6.68 21.28
N THR A 182 -12.74 -6.54 19.95
CA THR A 182 -13.72 -7.04 18.97
C THR A 182 -13.00 -7.93 17.96
N LEU A 183 -13.58 -9.10 17.72
CA LEU A 183 -13.19 -9.99 16.63
C LEU A 183 -14.20 -9.85 15.48
N VAL A 184 -13.74 -9.51 14.28
CA VAL A 184 -14.57 -9.52 13.07
C VAL A 184 -14.54 -10.92 12.45
N VAL A 185 -15.70 -11.45 12.10
CA VAL A 185 -15.85 -12.78 11.50
C VAL A 185 -16.56 -12.66 10.16
N ARG A 186 -15.92 -13.18 9.10
CA ARG A 186 -16.44 -13.21 7.73
C ARG A 186 -16.56 -14.64 7.21
N LEU A 187 -17.57 -14.89 6.39
CA LEU A 187 -17.67 -16.11 5.59
C LEU A 187 -18.44 -15.85 4.29
N GLU A 188 -18.19 -16.71 3.31
CA GLU A 188 -18.97 -16.83 2.09
C GLU A 188 -19.83 -18.10 2.16
N VAL A 189 -21.11 -17.98 1.79
CA VAL A 189 -21.97 -19.13 1.51
C VAL A 189 -21.98 -19.35 -0.01
N PRO A 190 -21.25 -20.35 -0.52
CA PRO A 190 -21.28 -20.65 -1.94
C PRO A 190 -22.71 -21.05 -2.35
N GLY A 191 -23.13 -20.58 -3.52
CA GLY A 191 -24.40 -21.00 -4.12
C GLY A 191 -24.45 -22.52 -4.36
N PRO A 192 -25.62 -23.09 -4.70
CA PRO A 192 -25.71 -24.48 -5.11
C PRO A 192 -24.68 -24.76 -6.21
N PRO A 193 -23.97 -25.92 -6.16
CA PRO A 193 -22.99 -26.25 -7.17
C PRO A 193 -23.64 -26.17 -8.55
N PRO A 194 -22.98 -25.52 -9.52
CA PRO A 194 -23.53 -25.39 -10.86
C PRO A 194 -23.80 -26.79 -11.45
N PRO A 195 -24.85 -26.94 -12.28
CA PRO A 195 -25.07 -28.18 -12.99
C PRO A 195 -23.80 -28.57 -13.75
N THR A 196 -23.41 -29.83 -13.65
CA THR A 196 -22.27 -30.41 -14.38
C THR A 196 -22.38 -30.06 -15.87
N GLY A 197 -21.35 -29.41 -16.41
CA GLY A 197 -21.33 -28.94 -17.81
C GLY A 197 -21.67 -27.45 -18.00
N SER A 198 -21.96 -26.70 -16.93
CA SER A 198 -22.15 -25.24 -17.02
C SER A 198 -20.82 -24.56 -17.39
N ILE A 199 -20.83 -23.74 -18.44
CA ILE A 199 -19.70 -22.91 -18.86
C ILE A 199 -19.85 -21.56 -18.17
N ALA A 200 -18.90 -21.21 -17.31
CA ALA A 200 -18.90 -19.89 -16.67
C ALA A 200 -18.28 -18.83 -17.57
N LEU A 201 -17.20 -19.23 -18.24
CA LEU A 201 -16.42 -18.38 -19.14
C LEU A 201 -15.78 -19.25 -20.22
N GLU A 202 -15.88 -18.79 -21.45
CA GLU A 202 -15.18 -19.35 -22.61
C GLU A 202 -14.61 -18.17 -23.39
N GLY A 203 -13.42 -18.33 -23.94
CA GLY A 203 -12.87 -17.32 -24.82
C GLY A 203 -11.41 -17.59 -25.16
N ARG A 204 -10.71 -16.53 -25.55
CA ARG A 204 -9.37 -16.59 -26.10
C ARG A 204 -8.43 -15.64 -25.38
N ILE A 205 -7.25 -16.14 -25.03
CA ILE A 205 -6.11 -15.31 -24.61
C ILE A 205 -5.22 -15.06 -25.82
N GLN A 206 -4.92 -13.79 -26.09
CA GLN A 206 -4.10 -13.40 -27.23
C GLN A 206 -2.98 -12.44 -26.82
N ASP A 207 -1.87 -12.51 -27.55
CA ASP A 207 -0.79 -11.55 -27.47
C ASP A 207 -1.31 -10.18 -27.91
N GLN A 208 -1.11 -9.17 -27.08
CA GLN A 208 -1.69 -7.85 -27.31
C GLN A 208 -1.25 -7.22 -28.63
N PHE A 209 0.04 -7.35 -28.96
CA PHE A 209 0.67 -6.62 -30.05
C PHE A 209 0.45 -7.30 -31.40
N THR A 210 0.28 -8.63 -31.39
CA THR A 210 0.17 -9.43 -32.62
C THR A 210 -1.24 -10.00 -32.83
N GLY A 211 -2.08 -10.04 -31.80
CA GLY A 211 -3.36 -10.74 -31.80
C GLY A 211 -3.25 -12.27 -31.91
N ALA A 212 -2.03 -12.83 -31.83
CA ALA A 212 -1.80 -14.27 -31.91
C ALA A 212 -2.27 -14.98 -30.64
N GLY A 213 -2.74 -16.22 -30.77
CA GLY A 213 -3.23 -16.99 -29.64
C GLY A 213 -2.07 -17.46 -28.76
N VAL A 214 -2.23 -17.41 -27.44
CA VAL A 214 -1.15 -17.81 -26.52
C VAL A 214 -1.51 -19.11 -25.81
N ALA A 215 -0.80 -20.18 -26.15
CA ALA A 215 -1.02 -21.52 -25.65
C ALA A 215 -0.39 -21.79 -24.28
N GLY A 216 -0.94 -22.76 -23.54
CA GLY A 216 -0.36 -23.28 -22.31
C GLY A 216 -0.42 -22.32 -21.11
N LEU A 217 -1.25 -21.29 -21.16
CA LEU A 217 -1.47 -20.37 -20.05
C LEU A 217 -2.50 -20.92 -19.08
N GLN A 218 -2.27 -20.75 -17.78
CA GLN A 218 -3.25 -21.06 -16.75
C GLN A 218 -4.22 -19.89 -16.61
N VAL A 219 -5.52 -20.18 -16.76
CA VAL A 219 -6.61 -19.21 -16.60
C VAL A 219 -7.42 -19.58 -15.36
N ALA A 220 -7.48 -18.68 -14.39
CA ALA A 220 -8.26 -18.85 -13.16
C ALA A 220 -9.45 -17.89 -13.15
N PHE A 221 -10.65 -18.45 -12.98
CA PHE A 221 -11.90 -17.70 -12.94
C PHE A 221 -12.94 -18.40 -12.04
N ALA A 222 -13.63 -17.63 -11.20
CA ALA A 222 -14.69 -18.13 -10.31
C ALA A 222 -14.31 -19.38 -9.49
N GLY A 223 -13.06 -19.44 -8.99
CA GLY A 223 -12.54 -20.56 -8.19
C GLY A 223 -12.21 -21.83 -8.98
N SER A 224 -12.33 -21.79 -10.31
CA SER A 224 -11.99 -22.88 -11.22
C SER A 224 -10.85 -22.46 -12.16
N THR A 225 -10.21 -23.43 -12.80
CA THR A 225 -9.06 -23.19 -13.68
C THR A 225 -9.20 -23.92 -15.02
N ALA A 226 -8.67 -23.33 -16.07
CA ALA A 226 -8.47 -23.92 -17.39
C ALA A 226 -7.05 -23.67 -17.89
N VAL A 227 -6.67 -24.34 -18.99
CA VAL A 227 -5.41 -24.11 -19.71
C VAL A 227 -5.73 -23.75 -21.14
N THR A 228 -5.03 -22.75 -21.70
CA THR A 228 -5.25 -22.34 -23.09
C THR A 228 -4.71 -23.36 -24.10
N ASP A 229 -5.45 -23.58 -25.18
CA ASP A 229 -5.06 -24.40 -26.32
C ASP A 229 -4.10 -23.68 -27.28
N GLY A 230 -3.77 -24.32 -28.42
CA GLY A 230 -2.86 -23.79 -29.43
C GLY A 230 -3.25 -22.43 -30.02
N ASP A 231 -4.54 -22.13 -30.06
CA ASP A 231 -5.09 -20.87 -30.58
C ASP A 231 -5.39 -19.88 -29.45
N GLY A 232 -5.02 -20.20 -28.21
CA GLY A 232 -5.28 -19.41 -27.01
C GLY A 232 -6.68 -19.61 -26.42
N GLY A 233 -7.47 -20.53 -26.96
CA GLY A 233 -8.83 -20.84 -26.52
C GLY A 233 -8.87 -21.54 -25.17
N PHE A 234 -9.89 -21.26 -24.35
CA PHE A 234 -10.09 -21.93 -23.06
C PHE A 234 -11.57 -21.97 -22.67
N THR A 235 -11.93 -22.92 -21.79
CA THR A 235 -13.26 -23.03 -21.20
C THR A 235 -13.15 -23.31 -19.70
N VAL A 236 -13.72 -22.43 -18.87
CA VAL A 236 -13.82 -22.61 -17.42
C VAL A 236 -15.23 -23.08 -17.06
N HIS A 237 -15.32 -24.26 -16.45
CA HIS A 237 -16.58 -24.82 -15.99
C HIS A 237 -16.90 -24.38 -14.56
N ALA A 238 -17.89 -23.51 -14.40
CA ALA A 238 -18.44 -23.06 -13.12
C ALA A 238 -19.85 -22.45 -13.33
N ALA A 239 -20.40 -21.79 -12.32
CA ALA A 239 -21.67 -21.07 -12.46
C ALA A 239 -21.45 -19.80 -13.30
N PRO A 240 -22.20 -19.59 -14.40
CA PRO A 240 -22.14 -18.35 -15.15
C PRO A 240 -22.60 -17.18 -14.27
N SER A 241 -22.01 -16.01 -14.50
CA SER A 241 -22.19 -14.81 -13.69
C SER A 241 -22.25 -13.61 -14.63
N SER A 242 -23.33 -12.83 -14.57
CA SER A 242 -23.42 -11.54 -15.28
C SER A 242 -22.67 -10.42 -14.57
N THR A 243 -22.31 -10.61 -13.30
CA THR A 243 -21.43 -9.72 -12.54
C THR A 243 -19.96 -10.01 -12.84
N LEU A 244 -19.13 -8.96 -12.86
CA LEU A 244 -17.68 -9.11 -12.99
C LEU A 244 -17.10 -9.93 -11.84
N ARG A 245 -16.18 -10.83 -12.19
CA ARG A 245 -15.33 -11.58 -11.26
C ARG A 245 -13.89 -11.50 -11.73
N THR A 246 -12.95 -11.66 -10.81
CA THR A 246 -11.54 -11.64 -11.12
C THR A 246 -11.18 -12.77 -12.09
N LEU A 247 -10.42 -12.42 -13.12
CA LEU A 247 -9.76 -13.30 -14.07
C LEU A 247 -8.26 -13.16 -13.87
N GLU A 248 -7.56 -14.27 -13.64
CA GLU A 248 -6.10 -14.30 -13.55
C GLU A 248 -5.54 -15.18 -14.66
N VAL A 249 -4.55 -14.66 -15.39
CA VAL A 249 -3.87 -15.37 -16.47
C VAL A 249 -2.38 -15.37 -16.16
N SER A 250 -1.77 -16.55 -16.18
CA SER A 250 -0.35 -16.71 -15.85
C SER A 250 0.32 -17.81 -16.68
N GLY A 251 1.63 -17.66 -16.89
CA GLY A 251 2.46 -18.60 -17.64
C GLY A 251 3.80 -17.96 -18.01
N GLY A 252 4.81 -18.77 -18.34
CA GLY A 252 6.16 -18.27 -18.60
C GLY A 252 6.32 -17.44 -19.89
N ALA A 253 5.34 -17.48 -20.79
CA ALA A 253 5.34 -16.73 -22.04
C ALA A 253 4.88 -15.27 -21.90
N ILE A 254 4.32 -14.90 -20.74
CA ILE A 254 3.67 -13.60 -20.53
C ILE A 254 4.12 -12.97 -19.21
N HIS A 255 3.90 -11.66 -19.11
CA HIS A 255 3.75 -11.04 -17.80
C HIS A 255 2.37 -11.39 -17.24
N SER A 256 2.32 -11.86 -15.99
CA SER A 256 1.05 -12.27 -15.35
C SER A 256 0.03 -11.13 -15.37
N ARG A 257 -1.21 -11.46 -15.71
CA ARG A 257 -2.31 -10.51 -15.85
C ARG A 257 -3.40 -10.79 -14.84
N ARG A 258 -3.86 -9.73 -14.16
CA ARG A 258 -5.05 -9.75 -13.30
C ARG A 258 -6.07 -8.75 -13.85
N THR A 259 -7.23 -9.24 -14.23
CA THR A 259 -8.30 -8.44 -14.81
C THR A 259 -9.67 -8.96 -14.34
N PHE A 260 -10.75 -8.61 -15.02
CA PHE A 260 -12.09 -9.05 -14.70
C PHE A 260 -12.81 -9.61 -15.93
N ALA A 261 -13.74 -10.52 -15.68
CA ALA A 261 -14.58 -11.12 -16.71
C ALA A 261 -15.97 -11.44 -16.16
N ARG A 262 -16.93 -11.56 -17.06
CA ARG A 262 -18.28 -12.08 -16.82
C ARG A 262 -18.71 -12.96 -18.00
N SER A 263 -19.80 -13.71 -17.82
CA SER A 263 -20.33 -14.54 -18.89
C SER A 263 -20.71 -13.69 -20.11
N GLY A 264 -20.20 -14.06 -21.29
CA GLY A 264 -20.37 -13.34 -22.54
C GLY A 264 -19.13 -12.56 -23.01
N ASP A 265 -18.17 -12.29 -22.11
CA ASP A 265 -16.85 -11.80 -22.51
C ASP A 265 -16.05 -12.95 -23.17
N GLY A 266 -15.18 -12.64 -24.14
CA GLY A 266 -14.58 -13.70 -24.97
C GLY A 266 -13.13 -13.51 -25.42
N VAL A 267 -12.50 -12.35 -25.20
CA VAL A 267 -11.11 -12.11 -25.59
C VAL A 267 -10.39 -11.30 -24.52
N TRP A 268 -9.17 -11.72 -24.17
CA TRP A 268 -8.29 -10.96 -23.28
C TRP A 268 -6.88 -10.91 -23.84
N ASP A 269 -6.34 -9.69 -23.87
CA ASP A 269 -4.97 -9.43 -24.28
C ASP A 269 -4.00 -9.68 -23.13
N VAL A 270 -2.87 -10.31 -23.41
CA VAL A 270 -1.75 -10.49 -22.48
C VAL A 270 -0.48 -9.93 -23.08
N ILE A 271 0.43 -9.51 -22.21
CA ILE A 271 1.69 -8.91 -22.62
C ILE A 271 2.76 -10.01 -22.68
N PRO A 272 3.46 -10.18 -23.81
CA PRO A 272 4.52 -11.16 -23.92
C PRO A 272 5.65 -10.86 -22.92
N ALA A 273 6.26 -11.91 -22.37
CA ALA A 273 7.34 -11.79 -21.38
C ALA A 273 8.58 -11.03 -21.91
N GLY A 274 8.74 -10.96 -23.25
CA GLY A 274 9.80 -10.21 -23.91
C GLY A 274 9.61 -8.69 -23.91
N PHE A 275 8.42 -8.17 -23.61
CA PHE A 275 8.20 -6.73 -23.47
C PHE A 275 8.84 -6.24 -22.18
N ASP A 276 9.64 -5.16 -22.26
CA ASP A 276 10.33 -4.61 -21.10
C ASP A 276 9.37 -3.78 -20.24
N LEU A 277 8.71 -4.44 -19.29
CA LEU A 277 7.82 -3.79 -18.33
C LEU A 277 8.53 -2.79 -17.42
N ILE A 278 9.84 -2.97 -17.21
CA ILE A 278 10.62 -2.05 -16.40
C ILE A 278 10.75 -0.74 -17.18
N ALA A 279 11.16 -0.80 -18.44
CA ALA A 279 11.20 0.34 -19.36
C ALA A 279 9.83 1.02 -19.50
N PHE A 280 8.76 0.23 -19.65
CA PHE A 280 7.41 0.76 -19.71
C PHE A 280 7.04 1.54 -18.44
N ASN A 281 7.46 1.10 -17.26
CA ASN A 281 7.22 1.82 -16.02
C ASN A 281 7.91 3.19 -15.97
N ASP A 282 9.03 3.39 -16.67
CA ASP A 282 9.66 4.71 -16.68
C ASP A 282 8.77 5.70 -17.42
N ILE A 283 8.29 5.33 -18.61
CA ILE A 283 7.48 6.24 -19.42
C ILE A 283 6.02 6.30 -18.97
N ALA A 284 5.36 5.19 -18.64
CA ALA A 284 3.92 5.22 -18.32
C ALA A 284 3.65 5.62 -16.86
N ARG A 285 4.69 5.66 -16.01
CA ARG A 285 4.58 5.74 -14.54
C ARG A 285 5.71 6.55 -13.88
N GLU A 286 6.40 7.43 -14.61
CA GLU A 286 7.57 8.19 -14.12
C GLU A 286 7.37 8.80 -12.73
N TYR A 287 6.24 9.52 -12.56
CA TYR A 287 5.90 10.20 -11.32
C TYR A 287 4.68 9.60 -10.60
N GLU A 288 4.00 8.64 -11.21
CA GLU A 288 2.81 7.98 -10.64
C GLU A 288 2.92 6.47 -10.72
N PRO A 289 2.60 5.72 -9.65
CA PRO A 289 2.53 4.27 -9.72
C PRO A 289 1.39 3.73 -10.62
N ARG A 290 0.61 4.62 -11.25
CA ARG A 290 -0.59 4.31 -12.04
C ARG A 290 -0.58 5.12 -13.33
N THR A 291 -0.97 4.48 -14.43
CA THR A 291 -1.04 5.15 -15.74
C THR A 291 -2.16 6.19 -15.77
N ILE A 292 -1.96 7.26 -16.55
CA ILE A 292 -2.99 8.24 -16.91
C ILE A 292 -3.14 8.27 -18.44
N ARG A 293 -4.35 8.51 -18.94
CA ARG A 293 -4.58 8.62 -20.40
C ARG A 293 -5.84 9.38 -20.75
N TRP A 294 -5.96 9.81 -21.98
CA TRP A 294 -7.25 10.24 -22.52
C TRP A 294 -8.23 9.07 -22.65
N VAL A 295 -9.51 9.36 -22.38
CA VAL A 295 -10.64 8.41 -22.56
C VAL A 295 -11.66 8.92 -23.58
N GLN A 296 -11.42 10.11 -24.11
CA GLN A 296 -12.19 10.79 -25.15
C GLN A 296 -11.21 11.57 -26.02
N ASN A 297 -11.60 11.83 -27.27
CA ASN A 297 -10.81 12.63 -28.21
C ASN A 297 -10.74 14.09 -27.72
N PRO A 298 -9.54 14.64 -27.46
CA PRO A 298 -9.39 16.04 -27.10
C PRO A 298 -9.47 16.95 -28.33
N ASP A 299 -9.97 18.17 -28.14
CA ASP A 299 -9.83 19.27 -29.09
C ASP A 299 -8.45 19.91 -28.96
N LEU A 300 -7.81 20.19 -30.07
CA LEU A 300 -6.50 20.83 -30.12
C LEU A 300 -6.63 22.28 -30.57
N TYR A 301 -5.86 23.15 -29.92
CA TYR A 301 -5.78 24.56 -30.24
C TYR A 301 -4.34 24.98 -30.44
N ILE A 302 -4.00 25.48 -31.63
CA ILE A 302 -2.69 26.05 -31.94
C ILE A 302 -2.77 27.56 -31.75
N ASP A 303 -2.10 28.07 -30.71
CA ASP A 303 -2.04 29.49 -30.38
C ASP A 303 -1.04 30.21 -31.29
N THR A 304 -1.56 31.15 -32.10
CA THR A 304 -0.76 31.98 -33.01
C THR A 304 -0.31 33.29 -32.40
N THR A 305 -0.63 33.53 -31.13
CA THR A 305 -0.14 34.69 -30.38
C THR A 305 1.38 34.57 -30.19
N PRO A 306 2.19 35.55 -30.61
CA PRO A 306 3.64 35.48 -30.42
C PRO A 306 4.00 35.78 -28.96
N HIS A 307 4.68 34.84 -28.30
CA HIS A 307 5.18 35.01 -26.93
C HIS A 307 6.71 35.15 -26.94
N ASN A 308 7.19 36.34 -26.58
CA ASN A 308 8.61 36.71 -26.48
C ASN A 308 9.47 36.52 -27.75
N PHE A 309 8.89 36.71 -28.94
CA PHE A 309 9.63 36.66 -30.20
C PHE A 309 10.57 37.88 -30.37
N THR A 310 11.82 37.62 -30.75
CA THR A 310 12.81 38.68 -30.99
C THR A 310 12.32 39.64 -32.08
N GLY A 311 12.33 40.95 -31.80
CA GLY A 311 11.93 41.98 -32.77
C GLY A 311 10.41 42.13 -32.98
N GLY A 312 9.58 41.48 -32.15
CA GLY A 312 8.11 41.58 -32.27
C GLY A 312 7.55 40.79 -33.45
N GLY A 313 8.24 39.71 -33.86
CA GLY A 313 7.80 38.82 -34.94
C GLY A 313 6.51 38.07 -34.61
N SER A 314 5.86 37.53 -35.65
CA SER A 314 4.73 36.61 -35.54
C SER A 314 5.23 35.15 -35.51
N VAL A 315 4.37 34.23 -35.07
CA VAL A 315 4.60 32.80 -35.28
C VAL A 315 4.71 32.53 -36.79
N PRO A 316 5.81 31.91 -37.27
CA PRO A 316 5.97 31.56 -38.68
C PRO A 316 4.87 30.58 -39.15
N PRO A 317 4.22 30.81 -40.32
CA PRO A 317 3.17 29.92 -40.83
C PRO A 317 3.64 28.47 -41.01
N GLU A 318 4.89 28.26 -41.41
CA GLU A 318 5.47 26.93 -41.57
C GLU A 318 5.49 26.13 -40.26
N TRP A 319 5.66 26.78 -39.10
CA TRP A 319 5.61 26.10 -37.80
C TRP A 319 4.20 25.62 -37.47
N ILE A 320 3.18 26.37 -37.91
CA ILE A 320 1.77 25.99 -37.71
C ILE A 320 1.47 24.77 -38.59
N GLU A 321 1.83 24.82 -39.88
CA GLU A 321 1.64 23.72 -40.83
C GLU A 321 2.34 22.43 -40.38
N GLU A 322 3.59 22.54 -39.91
CA GLU A 322 4.36 21.40 -39.37
C GLU A 322 3.65 20.69 -38.20
N ILE A 323 3.03 21.46 -37.31
CA ILE A 323 2.30 20.95 -36.15
C ILE A 323 0.96 20.37 -36.57
N GLU A 324 0.18 21.09 -37.39
CA GLU A 324 -1.11 20.62 -37.90
C GLU A 324 -0.99 19.25 -38.59
N ASP A 325 0.02 19.09 -39.43
CA ASP A 325 0.31 17.84 -40.13
C ASP A 325 0.72 16.70 -39.18
N ALA A 326 1.36 17.02 -38.04
CA ALA A 326 1.89 16.04 -37.11
C ALA A 326 0.88 15.54 -36.07
N ILE A 327 -0.16 16.32 -35.74
CA ILE A 327 -1.11 16.01 -34.66
C ILE A 327 -1.72 14.61 -34.83
N ALA A 328 -2.44 14.38 -35.93
CA ALA A 328 -3.18 13.14 -36.14
C ALA A 328 -2.28 11.89 -36.16
N PRO A 329 -1.18 11.83 -36.94
CA PRO A 329 -0.35 10.63 -36.97
C PRO A 329 0.31 10.33 -35.62
N VAL A 330 0.80 11.35 -34.90
CA VAL A 330 1.47 11.13 -33.61
C VAL A 330 0.47 10.68 -32.53
N MET A 331 -0.73 11.28 -32.48
CA MET A 331 -1.77 10.82 -31.54
C MET A 331 -2.20 9.38 -31.82
N ALA A 332 -2.32 9.00 -33.09
CA ALA A 332 -2.64 7.65 -33.48
C ALA A 332 -1.52 6.67 -33.07
N GLU A 333 -0.26 7.03 -33.25
CA GLU A 333 0.89 6.21 -32.86
C GLU A 333 0.98 6.01 -31.35
N TRP A 334 0.75 7.05 -30.55
CA TRP A 334 0.75 6.97 -29.08
C TRP A 334 -0.43 6.22 -28.48
N SER A 335 -1.50 6.01 -29.23
CA SER A 335 -2.74 5.42 -28.71
C SER A 335 -3.22 4.19 -29.46
N ASP A 336 -2.42 3.70 -30.42
CA ASP A 336 -2.82 2.64 -31.35
C ASP A 336 -4.18 2.97 -32.02
N GLY A 337 -4.33 4.24 -32.39
CA GLY A 337 -5.55 4.79 -33.00
C GLY A 337 -6.75 4.96 -32.07
N THR A 338 -6.65 4.58 -30.79
CA THR A 338 -7.75 4.67 -29.80
C THR A 338 -8.20 6.12 -29.57
N ILE A 339 -7.28 7.07 -29.65
CA ILE A 339 -7.55 8.50 -29.56
C ILE A 339 -7.20 9.16 -30.89
N GLN A 340 -8.06 10.06 -31.32
CA GLN A 340 -7.88 10.92 -32.47
C GLN A 340 -8.06 12.38 -32.04
N PRO A 341 -7.54 13.35 -32.80
CA PRO A 341 -7.92 14.74 -32.60
C PRO A 341 -9.44 14.91 -32.78
N GLY A 342 -10.10 15.64 -31.88
CA GLY A 342 -11.52 16.00 -32.01
C GLY A 342 -11.71 17.07 -33.08
N SER A 343 -11.31 18.30 -32.75
CA SER A 343 -11.11 19.40 -33.69
C SER A 343 -9.68 19.94 -33.57
N VAL A 344 -9.18 20.57 -34.63
CA VAL A 344 -7.92 21.31 -34.62
C VAL A 344 -8.26 22.75 -35.00
N THR A 345 -8.01 23.68 -34.09
CA THR A 345 -8.30 25.10 -34.28
C THR A 345 -7.01 25.91 -34.24
N VAL A 346 -6.83 26.80 -35.20
CA VAL A 346 -5.71 27.75 -35.25
C VAL A 346 -6.23 29.16 -34.98
N GLY A 347 -5.62 29.88 -34.03
CA GLY A 347 -6.02 31.25 -33.74
C GLY A 347 -5.28 31.91 -32.58
N SER A 348 -5.66 33.14 -32.26
CA SER A 348 -4.99 33.99 -31.26
C SER A 348 -5.83 34.20 -29.99
N SER A 349 -6.72 33.27 -29.68
CA SER A 349 -7.63 33.33 -28.51
C SER A 349 -7.76 31.94 -27.90
N PRO A 350 -6.66 31.39 -27.36
CA PRO A 350 -6.64 30.04 -26.85
C PRO A 350 -7.58 29.88 -25.64
N PRO A 351 -8.14 28.68 -25.44
CA PRO A 351 -8.82 28.33 -24.20
C PRO A 351 -7.92 28.60 -22.99
N ALA A 352 -8.54 28.92 -21.85
CA ALA A 352 -7.82 29.05 -20.59
C ALA A 352 -7.16 27.72 -20.22
N GLU A 353 -5.99 27.78 -19.58
CA GLU A 353 -5.31 26.58 -19.09
C GLU A 353 -6.24 25.77 -18.18
N GLY A 354 -6.24 24.45 -18.34
CA GLY A 354 -7.10 23.55 -17.58
C GLY A 354 -8.50 23.34 -18.19
N THR A 355 -8.88 24.05 -19.27
CA THR A 355 -10.18 23.87 -19.95
C THR A 355 -10.39 22.38 -20.32
N PRO A 356 -11.43 21.72 -19.77
CA PRO A 356 -11.63 20.29 -19.99
C PRO A 356 -11.78 19.92 -21.47
N GLY A 357 -11.19 18.80 -21.87
CA GLY A 357 -11.22 18.27 -23.23
C GLY A 357 -10.23 18.92 -24.20
N THR A 358 -9.32 19.78 -23.74
CA THR A 358 -8.44 20.55 -24.64
C THR A 358 -6.95 20.25 -24.47
N ILE A 359 -6.23 20.28 -25.59
CA ILE A 359 -4.77 20.38 -25.66
C ILE A 359 -4.44 21.72 -26.32
N VAL A 360 -3.78 22.63 -25.60
CA VAL A 360 -3.34 23.92 -26.16
C VAL A 360 -1.87 23.85 -26.50
N ILE A 361 -1.50 24.20 -27.73
CA ILE A 361 -0.13 24.25 -28.23
C ILE A 361 0.26 25.71 -28.39
N GLN A 362 1.34 26.12 -27.74
CA GLN A 362 1.79 27.51 -27.69
C GLN A 362 3.26 27.60 -28.12
N PHE A 363 3.57 28.53 -29.01
CA PHE A 363 4.96 28.88 -29.33
C PHE A 363 5.44 29.96 -28.36
N ASP A 364 6.36 29.59 -27.47
CA ASP A 364 6.83 30.45 -26.38
C ASP A 364 8.35 30.49 -26.36
N GLU A 365 8.88 31.64 -26.77
CA GLU A 365 10.31 31.90 -26.90
C GLU A 365 10.92 32.54 -25.63
N ASP A 366 10.15 32.62 -24.54
CA ASP A 366 10.64 33.14 -23.25
C ASP A 366 11.53 32.11 -22.53
N PRO A 367 12.84 32.34 -22.38
CA PRO A 367 13.70 31.42 -21.65
C PRO A 367 13.32 31.31 -20.16
N GLU A 368 12.65 32.31 -19.56
CA GLU A 368 12.20 32.24 -18.17
C GLU A 368 11.01 31.28 -17.97
N ARG A 369 10.32 30.90 -19.06
CA ARG A 369 9.24 29.92 -19.02
C ARG A 369 9.74 28.51 -18.70
N TYR A 370 10.98 28.19 -19.07
CA TYR A 370 11.53 26.86 -19.02
C TYR A 370 12.57 26.73 -17.88
N PRO A 371 12.63 25.57 -17.19
CA PRO A 371 13.63 25.36 -16.16
C PRO A 371 14.97 24.99 -16.78
N GLY A 372 15.82 26.00 -16.95
CA GLY A 372 17.19 25.86 -17.46
C GLY A 372 17.35 26.34 -18.90
N ALA A 373 18.58 26.74 -19.24
CA ALA A 373 18.88 27.32 -20.55
C ALA A 373 18.78 26.31 -21.71
N GLU A 374 18.86 25.02 -21.40
CA GLU A 374 18.83 23.91 -22.35
C GLU A 374 17.41 23.43 -22.65
N ALA A 375 16.39 23.90 -21.94
CA ALA A 375 15.03 23.43 -22.13
C ALA A 375 14.37 24.11 -23.35
N VAL A 376 13.78 23.28 -24.22
CA VAL A 376 13.18 23.69 -25.51
C VAL A 376 11.72 23.30 -25.66
N GLY A 377 11.23 22.39 -24.80
CA GLY A 377 9.84 21.99 -24.73
C GLY A 377 9.39 21.82 -23.27
N LEU A 378 8.11 22.10 -23.06
CA LEU A 378 7.45 21.93 -21.78
C LEU A 378 6.01 21.47 -22.03
N ALA A 379 5.59 20.43 -21.32
CA ALA A 379 4.20 19.99 -21.30
C ALA A 379 3.66 19.96 -19.87
N ARG A 380 2.39 20.33 -19.75
CA ARG A 380 1.62 20.18 -18.52
C ARG A 380 0.35 19.41 -18.80
N THR A 381 0.09 18.40 -17.98
CA THR A 381 -1.10 17.54 -18.12
C THR A 381 -1.85 17.49 -16.80
N PHE A 382 -3.16 17.66 -16.90
CA PHE A 382 -4.10 17.56 -15.79
C PHE A 382 -4.91 16.27 -15.94
N TRP A 383 -5.17 15.59 -14.84
CA TRP A 383 -6.05 14.41 -14.84
C TRP A 383 -7.05 14.45 -13.69
N SER A 384 -8.18 13.82 -13.96
CA SER A 384 -9.22 13.59 -12.98
C SER A 384 -8.82 12.51 -11.98
N SER A 385 -9.58 12.43 -10.91
CA SER A 385 -9.49 11.33 -9.95
C SER A 385 -9.58 9.91 -10.55
N GLY A 386 -10.22 9.76 -11.70
CA GLY A 386 -10.31 8.49 -12.43
C GLY A 386 -9.09 8.19 -13.28
N ARG A 387 -7.99 8.95 -13.15
CA ARG A 387 -6.78 8.86 -13.98
C ARG A 387 -7.03 9.09 -15.48
N ALA A 388 -8.21 9.62 -15.82
CA ALA A 388 -8.47 10.16 -17.15
C ALA A 388 -7.89 11.57 -17.25
N ILE A 389 -7.09 11.81 -18.28
CA ILE A 389 -6.57 13.14 -18.63
C ILE A 389 -7.76 14.04 -18.94
N THR A 390 -7.73 15.26 -18.40
CA THR A 390 -8.80 16.26 -18.54
C THR A 390 -8.39 17.38 -19.47
N SER A 391 -7.13 17.78 -19.47
CA SER A 391 -6.62 18.89 -20.28
C SER A 391 -5.10 18.88 -20.29
N SER A 392 -4.49 19.52 -21.28
CA SER A 392 -3.05 19.71 -21.34
C SER A 392 -2.66 21.00 -22.04
N ARG A 393 -1.42 21.44 -21.82
CA ARG A 393 -0.81 22.53 -22.55
C ARG A 393 0.65 22.22 -22.86
N ILE A 394 1.07 22.60 -24.06
CA ILE A 394 2.43 22.45 -24.60
C ILE A 394 2.99 23.85 -24.86
N TRP A 395 4.25 24.07 -24.49
CA TRP A 395 5.05 25.23 -24.84
C TRP A 395 6.26 24.79 -25.64
N LEU A 396 6.48 25.43 -26.78
CA LEU A 396 7.53 25.08 -27.74
C LEU A 396 8.43 26.27 -28.01
N ARG A 397 9.76 26.06 -27.88
CA ARG A 397 10.79 27.05 -28.15
C ARG A 397 11.51 26.77 -29.48
N PHE A 398 10.77 26.91 -30.57
CA PHE A 398 11.18 26.46 -31.90
C PHE A 398 12.34 27.24 -32.51
N SER A 399 12.56 28.50 -32.12
CA SER A 399 13.65 29.32 -32.68
C SER A 399 15.06 28.77 -32.40
N THR A 400 15.18 27.88 -31.41
CA THR A 400 16.46 27.26 -31.00
C THR A 400 16.84 26.05 -31.84
N LEU A 401 15.89 25.46 -32.58
CA LEU A 401 16.07 24.20 -33.28
C LEU A 401 16.56 24.40 -34.73
N ALA A 402 17.36 23.46 -35.24
CA ALA A 402 18.06 23.60 -36.51
C ALA A 402 17.16 23.42 -37.74
N GLY A 403 16.01 22.74 -37.63
CA GLY A 403 15.13 22.50 -38.76
C GLY A 403 13.81 21.78 -38.45
N GLU A 404 12.99 21.57 -39.49
CA GLU A 404 11.65 20.96 -39.41
C GLU A 404 11.66 19.60 -38.69
N GLY A 405 12.64 18.73 -38.98
CA GLY A 405 12.71 17.40 -38.38
C GLY A 405 12.84 17.44 -36.86
N GLU A 406 13.67 18.34 -36.32
CA GLU A 406 13.83 18.52 -34.87
C GLU A 406 12.57 19.14 -34.23
N ARG A 407 11.93 20.10 -34.91
CA ARG A 407 10.67 20.71 -34.46
C ARG A 407 9.53 19.70 -34.38
N ARG A 408 9.36 18.87 -35.42
CA ARG A 408 8.36 17.80 -35.43
C ARG A 408 8.64 16.75 -34.35
N ALA A 409 9.91 16.37 -34.15
CA ALA A 409 10.28 15.40 -33.12
C ALA A 409 10.05 15.97 -31.70
N LEU A 410 10.42 17.23 -31.44
CA LEU A 410 10.12 17.90 -30.17
C LEU A 410 8.62 17.97 -29.92
N PHE A 411 7.83 18.40 -30.91
CA PHE A 411 6.38 18.43 -30.76
C PHE A 411 5.81 17.04 -30.45
N ALA A 412 6.26 16.00 -31.16
CA ALA A 412 5.78 14.65 -30.95
C ALA A 412 6.13 14.11 -29.54
N HIS A 413 7.28 14.52 -28.99
CA HIS A 413 7.68 14.26 -27.61
C HIS A 413 6.74 14.94 -26.60
N GLU A 414 6.53 16.26 -26.74
CA GLU A 414 5.65 17.00 -25.85
C GLU A 414 4.19 16.55 -25.94
N LEU A 415 3.73 16.18 -27.13
CA LEU A 415 2.43 15.58 -27.34
C LEU A 415 2.34 14.22 -26.62
N GLY A 416 3.42 13.43 -26.59
CA GLY A 416 3.54 12.21 -25.78
C GLY A 416 3.24 12.46 -24.29
N HIS A 417 3.76 13.56 -23.72
CA HIS A 417 3.42 13.96 -22.36
C HIS A 417 1.94 14.26 -22.16
N THR A 418 1.31 14.97 -23.11
CA THR A 418 -0.13 15.21 -23.05
C THR A 418 -0.98 13.96 -23.23
N MET A 419 -0.41 12.89 -23.76
CA MET A 419 -1.02 11.57 -23.88
C MET A 419 -0.81 10.70 -22.63
N GLY A 420 -0.02 11.17 -21.66
CA GLY A 420 0.23 10.51 -20.38
C GLY A 420 1.59 9.83 -20.26
N MET A 421 2.47 10.01 -21.24
CA MET A 421 3.85 9.49 -21.18
C MET A 421 4.75 10.43 -20.35
N GLY A 422 5.69 9.87 -19.63
CA GLY A 422 6.81 10.54 -18.99
C GLY A 422 8.11 10.21 -19.72
N HIS A 423 9.25 10.58 -19.14
CA HIS A 423 10.53 10.41 -19.80
C HIS A 423 11.07 8.97 -19.74
N MET A 424 11.71 8.55 -20.83
CA MET A 424 12.54 7.36 -20.89
C MET A 424 13.94 7.68 -20.35
N ASN A 425 14.18 7.32 -19.10
CA ASN A 425 15.46 7.57 -18.42
C ASN A 425 16.49 6.43 -18.60
N ARG A 426 16.15 5.39 -19.38
CA ARG A 426 17.02 4.23 -19.65
C ARG A 426 17.63 4.31 -21.06
N PRO A 427 18.73 3.58 -21.31
CA PRO A 427 19.41 3.56 -22.61
C PRO A 427 18.67 2.69 -23.64
N ILE A 428 17.36 2.93 -23.79
CA ILE A 428 16.50 2.31 -24.78
C ILE A 428 16.10 3.43 -25.75
N PRO A 429 16.28 3.25 -27.07
CA PRO A 429 15.81 4.22 -28.05
C PRO A 429 14.32 4.51 -27.85
N SER A 430 13.99 5.77 -27.61
CA SER A 430 12.62 6.24 -27.36
C SER A 430 12.53 7.72 -27.71
N LEU A 431 11.39 8.13 -28.26
CA LEU A 431 11.09 9.55 -28.45
C LEU A 431 11.00 10.28 -27.11
N MET A 432 10.60 9.59 -26.05
CA MET A 432 10.43 10.16 -24.71
C MET A 432 11.74 10.30 -23.93
N ALA A 433 12.91 10.10 -24.54
CA ALA A 433 14.17 10.44 -23.88
C ALA A 433 14.16 11.94 -23.50
N PRO A 434 14.68 12.35 -22.31
CA PRO A 434 14.70 13.75 -21.86
C PRO A 434 15.39 14.71 -22.85
N VAL A 435 16.13 14.15 -23.80
CA VAL A 435 16.72 14.81 -24.95
C VAL A 435 16.31 14.02 -26.19
N VAL A 436 15.58 14.66 -27.10
CA VAL A 436 15.05 14.01 -28.31
C VAL A 436 16.20 13.68 -29.27
N THR A 437 16.47 12.39 -29.45
CA THR A 437 17.55 11.88 -30.32
C THR A 437 17.06 11.03 -31.48
N VAL A 438 15.76 10.81 -31.57
CA VAL A 438 15.09 10.04 -32.63
C VAL A 438 14.07 10.93 -33.35
N PRO A 439 13.80 10.71 -34.64
CA PRO A 439 12.95 11.60 -35.45
C PRO A 439 11.44 11.47 -35.17
N GLY A 440 11.01 10.49 -34.38
CA GLY A 440 9.62 10.17 -34.08
C GLY A 440 9.51 8.96 -33.16
N PRO A 441 8.28 8.51 -32.83
CA PRO A 441 8.09 7.38 -31.94
C PRO A 441 8.73 6.10 -32.49
N THR A 442 9.32 5.33 -31.58
CA THR A 442 9.95 4.04 -31.89
C THR A 442 8.94 2.89 -31.78
N VAL A 443 9.36 1.68 -32.16
CA VAL A 443 8.55 0.47 -31.94
C VAL A 443 8.20 0.28 -30.47
N PHE A 444 9.13 0.58 -29.57
CA PHE A 444 8.87 0.50 -28.12
C PHE A 444 7.83 1.53 -27.68
N ASP A 445 7.94 2.76 -28.18
CA ASP A 445 6.99 3.84 -27.89
C ASP A 445 5.57 3.49 -28.35
N HIS A 446 5.43 2.96 -29.56
CA HIS A 446 4.14 2.47 -30.08
C HIS A 446 3.57 1.35 -29.21
N GLN A 447 4.36 0.35 -28.85
CA GLN A 447 3.91 -0.76 -27.98
C GLN A 447 3.53 -0.28 -26.58
N ALA A 448 4.25 0.69 -26.02
CA ALA A 448 3.91 1.30 -24.76
C ALA A 448 2.60 2.10 -24.84
N GLY A 449 2.41 2.86 -25.93
CA GLY A 449 1.16 3.52 -26.26
C GLY A 449 -0.02 2.57 -26.34
N GLU A 450 0.11 1.52 -27.17
CA GLU A 450 -0.87 0.45 -27.34
C GLU A 450 -1.23 -0.19 -26.00
N PHE A 451 -0.24 -0.54 -25.18
CA PHE A 451 -0.49 -1.08 -23.84
C PHE A 451 -1.22 -0.09 -22.95
N MET A 452 -0.76 1.15 -22.86
CA MET A 452 -1.39 2.14 -22.00
C MET A 452 -2.85 2.41 -22.40
N TYR A 453 -3.13 2.56 -23.70
CA TYR A 453 -4.44 2.96 -24.21
C TYR A 453 -5.46 1.82 -24.34
N ARG A 454 -5.02 0.57 -24.50
CA ARG A 454 -5.89 -0.62 -24.44
C ARG A 454 -6.21 -1.09 -23.03
N ARG A 455 -5.79 -0.36 -21.99
CA ARG A 455 -6.06 -0.68 -20.59
C ARG A 455 -6.96 0.33 -19.91
N SER A 456 -7.58 -0.08 -18.82
CA SER A 456 -8.35 0.86 -18.00
C SER A 456 -7.40 1.91 -17.40
N PRO A 457 -7.80 3.19 -17.34
CA PRO A 457 -6.99 4.21 -16.68
C PRO A 457 -6.60 3.79 -15.27
N GLY A 458 -5.35 4.05 -14.87
CA GLY A 458 -4.86 3.71 -13.54
C GLY A 458 -4.34 2.27 -13.39
N ASN A 459 -4.16 1.53 -14.49
CA ASN A 459 -3.51 0.21 -14.51
C ASN A 459 -2.16 0.27 -13.80
N SER A 460 -1.89 -0.72 -12.95
CA SER A 460 -0.67 -0.81 -12.13
C SER A 460 0.24 -1.95 -12.58
N SER A 461 1.49 -1.90 -12.13
CA SER A 461 2.46 -2.98 -12.34
C SER A 461 2.30 -4.09 -11.28
N PRO A 462 2.41 -5.38 -11.65
CA PRO A 462 2.36 -5.92 -13.01
C PRO A 462 0.94 -5.90 -13.58
N ASP A 463 0.76 -5.82 -14.91
CA ASP A 463 -0.51 -5.64 -15.66
C ASP A 463 -1.80 -6.04 -14.90
N THR A 464 -2.26 -5.13 -14.05
CA THR A 464 -3.40 -5.33 -13.15
C THR A 464 -4.39 -4.21 -13.36
N ASP A 465 -5.61 -4.59 -13.74
CA ASP A 465 -6.71 -3.65 -13.82
C ASP A 465 -7.33 -3.40 -12.43
N ASP A 466 -7.75 -2.17 -12.16
CA ASP A 466 -8.41 -1.79 -10.91
C ASP A 466 -9.93 -1.90 -11.10
N ALA A 467 -10.61 -2.68 -10.25
CA ALA A 467 -12.06 -2.92 -10.32
C ALA A 467 -12.90 -1.62 -10.37
N ALA A 468 -12.45 -0.55 -9.73
CA ALA A 468 -13.16 0.73 -9.68
C ALA A 468 -13.04 1.55 -10.98
N THR A 469 -12.03 1.23 -11.79
CA THR A 469 -11.75 1.88 -13.09
C THR A 469 -11.92 0.90 -14.27
N PHE A 470 -12.11 -0.38 -13.98
CA PHE A 470 -12.23 -1.44 -14.97
C PHE A 470 -13.45 -1.20 -15.85
N VAL A 471 -13.18 -0.80 -17.08
CA VAL A 471 -14.20 -0.50 -18.07
C VAL A 471 -14.28 -1.60 -19.10
N GLY A 472 -15.19 -2.55 -18.86
CA GLY A 472 -15.79 -3.35 -19.94
C GLY A 472 -16.78 -2.53 -20.78
N ILE A 473 -16.47 -1.25 -21.05
CA ILE A 473 -17.34 -0.09 -21.40
C ILE A 473 -17.90 0.66 -20.15
N LEU A 474 -17.35 1.88 -19.91
CA LEU A 474 -17.74 3.03 -19.05
C LEU A 474 -17.72 2.93 -17.49
N ALA A 475 -17.02 3.91 -16.85
CA ALA A 475 -16.70 4.06 -15.41
C ALA A 475 -17.58 5.10 -14.69
N PRO A 476 -17.72 5.05 -13.34
CA PRO A 476 -17.13 6.08 -12.43
C PRO A 476 -16.79 5.53 -11.00
N ALA A 477 -16.19 6.20 -9.99
CA ALA A 477 -15.46 7.46 -9.74
C ALA A 477 -14.81 7.37 -8.33
N GLY A 478 -13.80 8.21 -8.04
CA GLY A 478 -13.49 8.67 -6.67
C GLY A 478 -12.07 8.43 -6.14
N ARG A 479 -11.18 9.44 -6.33
CA ARG A 479 -9.93 9.76 -5.57
C ARG A 479 -9.05 10.82 -6.28
N VAL A 480 -8.95 12.03 -5.70
CA VAL A 480 -8.06 13.20 -5.96
C VAL A 480 -7.45 13.40 -7.37
N ALA A 481 -7.79 14.54 -8.01
CA ALA A 481 -7.19 15.04 -9.25
C ALA A 481 -5.76 15.62 -9.02
N GLY A 482 -4.93 15.69 -10.06
CA GLY A 482 -3.56 16.22 -9.98
C GLY A 482 -3.03 16.77 -11.32
N SER A 483 -1.80 17.28 -11.32
CA SER A 483 -1.09 17.76 -12.52
C SER A 483 0.41 17.47 -12.48
N TYR A 484 1.04 17.24 -13.64
CA TYR A 484 2.49 17.07 -13.80
C TYR A 484 3.05 18.05 -14.83
N HIS A 485 4.33 18.37 -14.69
CA HIS A 485 5.14 19.08 -15.68
C HIS A 485 6.27 18.17 -16.15
N TRP A 486 6.48 18.13 -17.46
CA TRP A 486 7.64 17.51 -18.08
C TRP A 486 8.38 18.55 -18.92
N VAL A 487 9.70 18.42 -18.95
CA VAL A 487 10.61 19.39 -19.55
C VAL A 487 11.59 18.63 -20.43
N CYS A 488 11.62 18.97 -21.72
CA CYS A 488 12.55 18.40 -22.68
C CYS A 488 13.76 19.33 -22.91
N GLY A 489 14.95 18.73 -22.99
CA GLY A 489 16.23 19.39 -23.29
C GLY A 489 16.56 19.49 -24.78
N ASP A 490 17.47 20.41 -25.08
CA ASP A 490 18.09 20.64 -26.37
C ASP A 490 19.19 19.58 -26.63
N PRO A 491 19.10 18.82 -27.74
CA PRO A 491 20.14 17.86 -28.15
C PRO A 491 21.55 18.43 -28.28
N ALA A 492 21.69 19.73 -28.56
CA ALA A 492 22.97 20.40 -28.69
C ALA A 492 23.57 20.84 -27.35
N LEU A 493 22.77 20.91 -26.29
CA LEU A 493 23.20 21.48 -24.99
C LEU A 493 23.26 20.43 -23.87
N GLY A 494 22.36 19.44 -23.86
CA GLY A 494 22.34 18.39 -22.82
C GLY A 494 20.97 18.18 -22.17
N SER A 495 20.94 17.47 -21.03
CA SER A 495 19.70 17.13 -20.30
C SER A 495 19.37 18.20 -19.24
N PRO A 496 18.11 18.67 -19.16
CA PRO A 496 17.71 19.68 -18.18
C PRO A 496 17.58 19.04 -16.77
N GLU A 497 17.78 19.84 -15.71
CA GLU A 497 17.54 19.38 -14.34
C GLU A 497 16.05 19.11 -14.12
N THR A 498 15.66 17.83 -13.99
CA THR A 498 14.29 17.43 -13.64
C THR A 498 14.01 17.77 -12.17
N THR A 499 13.23 18.83 -11.92
CA THR A 499 12.71 19.11 -10.57
C THR A 499 11.23 18.73 -10.50
N PRO A 500 10.81 17.87 -9.55
CA PRO A 500 9.39 17.55 -9.38
C PRO A 500 8.65 18.79 -8.86
N ALA A 501 7.57 19.18 -9.53
CA ALA A 501 6.62 20.15 -8.98
C ALA A 501 5.68 19.44 -7.97
N ILE A 502 5.57 20.06 -6.79
CA ILE A 502 4.82 19.62 -5.60
C ILE A 502 3.31 19.41 -5.91
N PRO A 503 2.60 18.50 -5.19
CA PRO A 503 1.24 18.03 -5.51
C PRO A 503 0.15 19.09 -5.66
#